data_AF-A0A969BRE5-F1
#
_entry.id   AF-A0A969BRE5-F1
#
_cell.length_a   1.000
_cell.length_b   1.000
_cell.length_c   1.000
_cell.angle_alpha   90.00
_cell.angle_beta   90.00
_cell.angle_gamma   90.00
#
_symmetry.space_group_name_H-M   'P 1'
#
loop_
_entity.id
_entity.type
_entity.pdbx_description
1 polymer ?
#
loop_
_entity_poly.entity_id
_entity_poly.type
_entity_poly.pdbx_seq_one_letter_code
_entity_poly.pdbx_strand_id
1 'polypeptide(L)'
;MVTGYLYDRLLIPTDWIENQILKDFLTLSLEQNFLAYRRTMPSYYISKVLTNLTTGSYLDFGNLPDALQQAVIEKISDPIHRSLPLVQIGDENHQLTEWLSTHIKNRAPSATPDQLAPYSLSQYQKKIVELYSRLSIQPEEKLTYLSSEKILTAHLHAELFHFQLSAQASNLPPVRNYRAAIFDIYGTLLIAPAGGVKPDTAVDPKLRAVIEKFGYTPPESPSASLHIAVTRHHTLAGFPYPEVDLRLLWNGVLQLGIGHDLSSLVEEIEAIWHPAQLMPGATDFIGSLSRAGISLGILSNAQSNTLSSLGGISELFSPELSILSYQYGIAKPSPELFQILKNRLAERGIQPAETLYIGNDPLHDIIPAANVGFQTALFVGHPESIRMGDCTPNFIIENWNSCQL
;
A
#
# COMPACT_ATOMS: atom_id res chain seq x y z
N MET A 1 3.63 -35.66 30.44
CA MET A 1 2.77 -36.06 29.32
C MET A 1 1.64 -35.05 29.22
N VAL A 2 1.57 -34.32 28.12
CA VAL A 2 0.43 -33.44 27.87
C VAL A 2 -0.78 -34.32 27.57
N THR A 3 -1.88 -34.07 28.26
CA THR A 3 -3.06 -34.93 28.26
C THR A 3 -3.95 -34.61 27.06
N GLY A 4 -4.31 -35.62 26.27
CA GLY A 4 -5.37 -35.52 25.25
C GLY A 4 -4.93 -35.33 23.80
N TYR A 5 -3.64 -35.39 23.48
CA TYR A 5 -3.19 -35.42 22.08
C TYR A 5 -3.24 -36.85 21.51
N LEU A 6 -3.47 -36.94 20.20
CA LEU A 6 -3.44 -38.22 19.48
C LEU A 6 -2.00 -38.65 19.15
N TYR A 7 -1.14 -37.68 18.81
CA TYR A 7 0.30 -37.82 18.58
C TYR A 7 0.99 -36.45 18.69
N ASP A 8 2.32 -36.42 18.82
CA ASP A 8 3.09 -35.17 18.91
C ASP A 8 3.53 -34.66 17.54
N ARG A 9 4.07 -35.53 16.67
CA ARG A 9 4.51 -35.17 15.31
C ARG A 9 4.25 -36.28 14.31
N LEU A 10 4.13 -35.91 13.04
CA LEU A 10 4.09 -36.85 11.93
C LEU A 10 5.39 -36.69 11.12
N LEU A 11 6.33 -37.59 11.32
CA LEU A 11 7.67 -37.53 10.77
C LEU A 11 7.72 -38.10 9.35
N ILE A 12 8.20 -37.31 8.40
CA ILE A 12 8.39 -37.68 6.99
C ILE A 12 9.85 -37.58 6.58
N PRO A 13 10.36 -38.45 5.69
CA PRO A 13 11.75 -38.40 5.26
C PRO A 13 12.14 -37.04 4.65
N THR A 14 13.31 -36.50 5.03
CA THR A 14 13.77 -35.20 4.52
C THR A 14 14.00 -35.19 3.01
N ASP A 15 14.36 -36.32 2.41
CA ASP A 15 14.62 -36.48 0.97
C ASP A 15 13.36 -36.43 0.10
N TRP A 16 12.18 -36.42 0.72
CA TRP A 16 10.91 -36.21 0.00
C TRP A 16 10.72 -34.76 -0.42
N ILE A 17 11.41 -33.83 0.21
CA ILE A 17 11.34 -32.40 -0.06
C ILE A 17 12.70 -31.93 -0.55
N GLU A 18 12.71 -31.22 -1.67
CA GLU A 18 13.95 -30.59 -2.14
C GLU A 18 14.40 -29.51 -1.16
N ASN A 19 15.65 -29.61 -0.68
CA ASN A 19 16.19 -28.71 0.33
C ASN A 19 16.13 -27.23 -0.09
N GLN A 20 16.35 -26.94 -1.37
CA GLN A 20 16.26 -25.57 -1.89
C GLN A 20 14.81 -25.04 -1.81
N ILE A 21 13.83 -25.85 -2.21
CA ILE A 21 12.41 -25.48 -2.14
C ILE A 21 12.00 -25.20 -0.68
N LEU A 22 12.37 -26.07 0.26
CA LEU A 22 12.08 -25.85 1.68
C LEU A 22 12.72 -24.56 2.20
N LYS A 23 13.97 -24.29 1.81
CA LYS A 23 14.68 -23.07 2.17
C LYS A 23 14.05 -21.82 1.58
N ASP A 24 13.52 -21.89 0.37
CA ASP A 24 12.83 -20.76 -0.29
C ASP A 24 11.51 -20.44 0.43
N PHE A 25 10.70 -21.45 0.74
CA PHE A 25 9.50 -21.28 1.58
C PHE A 25 9.84 -20.70 2.96
N LEU A 26 10.91 -21.19 3.58
CA LEU A 26 11.36 -20.73 4.88
C LEU A 26 11.82 -19.27 4.85
N THR A 27 12.65 -18.91 3.87
CA THR A 27 13.15 -17.54 3.67
C THR A 27 11.97 -16.59 3.52
N LEU A 28 11.05 -16.90 2.60
CA LEU A 28 9.87 -16.09 2.33
C LEU A 28 9.01 -15.92 3.60
N SER A 29 8.72 -17.00 4.32
CA SER A 29 7.88 -16.98 5.51
C SER A 29 8.51 -16.17 6.65
N LEU A 30 9.83 -16.30 6.85
CA LEU A 30 10.55 -15.55 7.87
C LEU A 30 10.69 -14.08 7.52
N GLU A 31 11.00 -13.74 6.27
CA GLU A 31 11.03 -12.36 5.80
C GLU A 31 9.67 -11.67 6.02
N GLN A 32 8.57 -12.35 5.65
CA GLN A 32 7.22 -11.87 5.88
C GLN A 32 6.92 -11.67 7.37
N ASN A 33 7.26 -12.63 8.22
CA ASN A 33 7.05 -12.51 9.67
C ASN A 33 7.83 -11.34 10.25
N PHE A 34 9.12 -11.22 9.96
CA PHE A 34 9.95 -10.14 10.50
C PHE A 34 9.52 -8.76 9.97
N LEU A 35 9.13 -8.67 8.70
CA LEU A 35 8.56 -7.47 8.11
C LEU A 35 7.22 -7.08 8.78
N ALA A 36 6.35 -8.05 9.06
CA ALA A 36 5.07 -7.80 9.73
C ALA A 36 5.25 -7.13 11.10
N TYR A 37 6.39 -7.37 11.74
CA TYR A 37 6.75 -6.79 13.01
C TYR A 37 7.70 -5.58 12.92
N ARG A 38 7.98 -5.07 11.72
CA ARG A 38 8.94 -3.98 11.45
C ARG A 38 10.32 -4.26 12.04
N ARG A 39 10.80 -5.51 11.91
CA ARG A 39 12.12 -5.94 12.39
C ARG A 39 12.99 -6.43 11.24
N THR A 40 14.29 -6.24 11.40
CA THR A 40 15.29 -6.86 10.54
C THR A 40 15.53 -8.29 10.99
N MET A 41 15.40 -9.25 10.07
CA MET A 41 15.76 -10.63 10.35
C MET A 41 17.28 -10.78 10.48
N PRO A 42 17.80 -11.37 11.58
CA PRO A 42 19.22 -11.66 11.69
C PRO A 42 19.66 -12.66 10.60
N SER A 43 20.85 -12.47 10.02
CA SER A 43 21.37 -13.33 8.94
C SER A 43 21.53 -14.80 9.33
N TYR A 44 21.71 -15.11 10.62
CA TYR A 44 21.83 -16.47 11.13
C TYR A 44 20.48 -17.17 11.35
N TYR A 45 19.36 -16.43 11.30
CA TYR A 45 18.07 -16.90 11.80
C TYR A 45 17.48 -18.01 10.93
N ILE A 46 17.57 -17.89 9.61
CA ILE A 46 17.13 -18.92 8.65
C ILE A 46 17.82 -20.26 8.95
N SER A 47 19.15 -20.25 9.07
CA SER A 47 19.92 -21.46 9.37
C SER A 47 19.52 -22.07 10.71
N LYS A 48 19.26 -21.24 11.73
CA LYS A 48 18.82 -21.71 13.04
C LYS A 48 17.45 -22.39 12.98
N VAL A 49 16.51 -21.81 12.24
CA VAL A 49 15.17 -22.40 12.06
C VAL A 49 15.24 -23.69 11.26
N LEU A 50 16.05 -23.74 10.19
CA LEU A 50 16.21 -24.95 9.38
C LEU A 50 16.74 -26.14 10.19
N THR A 51 17.69 -25.89 11.10
CA THR A 51 18.18 -26.91 12.03
C THR A 51 17.09 -27.40 13.00
N ASN A 52 16.17 -26.52 13.41
CA ASN A 52 15.07 -26.91 14.30
C ASN A 52 13.92 -27.62 13.59
N LEU A 53 13.71 -27.36 12.30
CA LEU A 53 12.72 -28.04 11.47
C LEU A 53 13.09 -29.51 11.21
N THR A 54 14.38 -29.83 11.24
CA THR A 54 14.90 -31.16 10.96
C THR A 54 15.20 -31.91 12.25
N THR A 55 14.66 -33.12 12.39
CA THR A 55 14.97 -34.03 13.50
C THR A 55 15.60 -35.30 12.92
N GLY A 56 16.94 -35.33 12.88
CA GLY A 56 17.68 -36.39 12.20
C GLY A 56 17.42 -36.36 10.68
N SER A 57 16.88 -37.45 10.13
CA SER A 57 16.51 -37.57 8.71
C SER A 57 15.03 -37.32 8.43
N TYR A 58 14.34 -36.65 9.37
CA TYR A 58 12.90 -36.41 9.28
C TYR A 58 12.53 -34.94 9.42
N LEU A 59 11.41 -34.58 8.79
CA LEU A 59 10.67 -33.34 8.95
C LEU A 59 9.32 -33.63 9.60
N ASP A 60 8.78 -32.69 10.36
CA ASP A 60 7.40 -32.78 10.84
C ASP A 60 6.43 -32.29 9.75
N PHE A 61 5.61 -33.20 9.22
CA PHE A 61 4.59 -32.91 8.23
C PHE A 61 3.64 -31.80 8.68
N GLY A 62 3.27 -31.75 9.97
CA GLY A 62 2.37 -30.72 10.50
C GLY A 62 2.98 -29.32 10.43
N ASN A 63 4.31 -29.24 10.42
CA ASN A 63 5.08 -28.02 10.29
C ASN A 63 5.66 -27.85 8.87
N LEU A 64 4.99 -28.34 7.83
CA LEU A 64 5.30 -27.99 6.45
C LEU A 64 4.31 -26.96 5.90
N PRO A 65 4.72 -26.13 4.92
CA PRO A 65 3.78 -25.36 4.10
C PRO A 65 2.76 -26.26 3.40
N ASP A 66 1.53 -25.78 3.18
CA ASP A 66 0.45 -26.55 2.55
C ASP A 66 0.84 -27.16 1.19
N ALA A 67 1.55 -26.40 0.36
CA ALA A 67 2.04 -26.87 -0.93
C ALA A 67 2.98 -28.08 -0.81
N LEU A 68 3.82 -28.11 0.24
CA LEU A 68 4.71 -29.23 0.52
C LEU A 68 3.98 -30.39 1.20
N GLN A 69 2.99 -30.11 2.05
CA GLN A 69 2.10 -31.15 2.58
C GLN A 69 1.38 -31.89 1.45
N GLN A 70 0.87 -31.17 0.45
CA GLN A 70 0.24 -31.76 -0.74
C GLN A 70 1.19 -32.71 -1.48
N ALA A 71 2.42 -32.27 -1.76
CA ALA A 71 3.43 -33.10 -2.41
C ALA A 71 3.76 -34.37 -1.61
N VAL A 72 3.75 -34.27 -0.28
CA VAL A 72 3.93 -35.42 0.62
C VAL A 72 2.74 -36.38 0.57
N ILE A 73 1.50 -35.87 0.56
CA ILE A 73 0.28 -36.67 0.44
C ILE A 73 0.27 -37.43 -0.90
N GLU A 74 0.69 -36.79 -1.99
CA GLU A 74 0.83 -37.42 -3.30
C GLU A 74 1.86 -38.55 -3.28
N LYS A 75 3.01 -38.37 -2.60
CA LYS A 75 3.99 -39.43 -2.40
C LYS A 75 3.43 -40.60 -1.59
N ILE A 76 2.70 -40.34 -0.50
CA ILE A 76 2.06 -41.36 0.36
C ILE A 76 0.98 -42.15 -0.41
N SER A 77 0.39 -41.55 -1.45
CA SER A 77 -0.60 -42.23 -2.27
C SER A 77 -0.01 -43.46 -2.99
N ASP A 78 1.31 -43.45 -3.28
CA ASP A 78 2.06 -44.61 -3.76
C ASP A 78 2.28 -45.64 -2.62
N PRO A 79 1.84 -46.89 -2.79
CA PRO A 79 2.03 -47.96 -1.81
C PRO A 79 3.47 -48.15 -1.33
N ILE A 80 4.47 -47.89 -2.17
CA ILE A 80 5.89 -48.07 -1.83
C ILE A 80 6.32 -47.13 -0.69
N HIS A 81 5.72 -45.94 -0.61
CA HIS A 81 6.10 -44.91 0.35
C HIS A 81 5.31 -44.95 1.67
N ARG A 82 4.21 -45.72 1.75
CA ARG A 82 3.28 -45.68 2.90
C ARG A 82 3.89 -46.14 4.23
N SER A 83 4.93 -46.96 4.21
CA SER A 83 5.59 -47.47 5.42
C SER A 83 6.71 -46.57 5.94
N LEU A 84 7.08 -45.52 5.19
CA LEU A 84 8.21 -44.65 5.53
C LEU A 84 7.88 -43.59 6.60
N PRO A 85 6.69 -42.95 6.61
CA PRO A 85 6.35 -42.00 7.66
C PRO A 85 6.25 -42.65 9.04
N LEU A 86 6.64 -41.89 10.07
CA LEU A 86 6.57 -42.29 11.47
C LEU A 86 5.67 -41.34 12.25
N VAL A 87 5.04 -41.86 13.30
CA VAL A 87 4.29 -41.08 14.28
C VAL A 87 5.11 -41.01 15.55
N GLN A 88 5.39 -39.80 16.01
CA GLN A 88 6.11 -39.56 17.26
C GLN A 88 5.13 -39.35 18.41
N ILE A 89 5.35 -40.07 19.52
CA ILE A 89 4.60 -39.92 20.77
C ILE A 89 5.61 -39.96 21.93
N GLY A 90 5.81 -38.84 22.59
CA GLY A 90 6.90 -38.64 23.53
C GLY A 90 8.26 -38.91 22.86
N ASP A 91 9.00 -39.85 23.44
CA ASP A 91 10.33 -40.25 22.94
C ASP A 91 10.27 -41.46 21.99
N GLU A 92 9.08 -41.97 21.69
CA GLU A 92 8.89 -43.16 20.84
C GLU A 92 8.44 -42.80 19.42
N ASN A 93 8.95 -43.55 18.44
CA ASN A 93 8.55 -43.45 17.05
C ASN A 93 7.90 -44.77 16.60
N HIS A 94 6.72 -44.66 16.02
CA HIS A 94 5.92 -45.80 15.55
C HIS A 94 5.71 -45.69 14.04
N GLN A 95 5.70 -46.79 13.29
CA GLN A 95 5.36 -46.74 11.87
C GLN A 95 3.91 -46.26 11.69
N LEU A 96 3.68 -45.27 10.82
CA LEU A 96 2.37 -44.65 10.65
C LEU A 96 1.26 -45.66 10.37
N THR A 97 1.50 -46.60 9.47
CA THR A 97 0.50 -47.60 9.03
C THR A 97 0.16 -48.58 10.15
N GLU A 98 1.15 -49.08 10.88
CA GLU A 98 0.96 -49.99 12.00
C GLU A 98 0.23 -49.29 13.16
N TRP A 99 0.71 -48.10 13.53
CA TRP A 99 0.12 -47.27 14.56
C TRP A 99 -1.34 -46.95 14.25
N LEU A 100 -1.64 -46.47 13.04
CA LEU A 100 -2.99 -46.10 12.62
C LEU A 100 -3.91 -47.33 12.62
N SER A 101 -3.44 -48.47 12.10
CA SER A 101 -4.23 -49.71 12.07
C SER A 101 -4.59 -50.20 13.48
N THR A 102 -3.66 -50.04 14.43
CA THR A 102 -3.85 -50.43 15.83
C THR A 102 -4.85 -49.52 16.52
N HIS A 103 -4.75 -48.20 16.33
CA HIS A 103 -5.64 -47.22 16.97
C HIS A 103 -7.06 -47.21 16.38
N ILE A 104 -7.21 -47.49 15.08
CA ILE A 104 -8.54 -47.65 14.48
C ILE A 104 -9.26 -48.89 15.03
N LYS A 105 -8.53 -49.99 15.23
CA LYS A 105 -9.07 -51.23 15.82
C LYS A 105 -9.38 -51.04 17.31
N ASN A 106 -8.49 -50.37 18.05
CA ASN A 106 -8.57 -50.19 19.49
C ASN A 106 -8.82 -48.73 19.84
N ARG A 107 -10.09 -48.33 19.84
CA ARG A 107 -10.53 -46.96 20.20
C ARG A 107 -10.51 -46.74 21.71
N ALA A 108 -9.35 -46.88 22.33
CA ALA A 108 -9.14 -46.53 23.73
C ALA A 108 -9.05 -45.00 23.88
N PRO A 109 -9.59 -44.42 24.97
CA PRO A 109 -9.38 -43.00 25.28
C PRO A 109 -7.88 -42.70 25.42
N SER A 110 -7.41 -41.61 24.82
CA SER A 110 -6.01 -41.14 24.93
C SER A 110 -5.68 -40.52 26.31
N ALA A 111 -6.68 -40.35 27.17
CA ALA A 111 -6.51 -39.86 28.53
C ALA A 111 -7.37 -40.64 29.52
N THR A 112 -6.83 -40.91 30.70
CA THR A 112 -7.57 -41.49 31.83
C THR A 112 -8.43 -40.42 32.53
N PRO A 113 -9.48 -40.82 33.26
CA PRO A 113 -10.25 -39.88 34.08
C PRO A 113 -9.38 -39.07 35.05
N ASP A 114 -8.35 -39.67 35.64
CA ASP A 114 -7.42 -38.98 36.55
C ASP A 114 -6.58 -37.92 35.82
N GLN A 115 -6.16 -38.20 34.58
CA GLN A 115 -5.46 -37.24 33.74
C GLN A 115 -6.34 -36.03 33.36
N LEU A 116 -7.66 -36.24 33.23
CA LEU A 116 -8.62 -35.19 32.93
C LEU A 116 -9.15 -34.47 34.18
N ALA A 117 -8.98 -35.03 35.38
CA ALA A 117 -9.46 -34.48 36.63
C ALA A 117 -9.06 -33.00 36.89
N PRO A 118 -7.83 -32.54 36.54
CA PRO A 118 -7.44 -31.13 36.68
C PRO A 118 -8.25 -30.13 35.83
N TYR A 119 -8.94 -30.62 34.80
CA TYR A 119 -9.77 -29.84 33.87
C TYR A 119 -11.26 -29.95 34.18
N SER A 120 -11.62 -30.58 35.30
CA SER A 120 -13.01 -30.66 35.76
C SER A 120 -13.59 -29.27 36.09
N LEU A 121 -14.90 -29.13 35.93
CA LEU A 121 -15.63 -27.91 36.29
C LEU A 121 -15.41 -27.52 37.76
N SER A 122 -15.28 -28.50 38.67
CA SER A 122 -15.02 -28.26 40.08
C SER A 122 -13.62 -27.66 40.33
N GLN A 123 -12.58 -28.16 39.64
CA GLN A 123 -11.24 -27.58 39.73
C GLN A 123 -11.18 -26.20 39.08
N TYR A 124 -11.88 -25.99 37.97
CA TYR A 124 -11.99 -24.68 37.33
C TYR A 124 -12.68 -23.67 38.25
N GLN A 125 -13.80 -24.05 38.87
CA GLN A 125 -14.50 -23.24 39.87
C GLN A 125 -13.57 -22.91 41.04
N LYS A 126 -12.82 -23.88 41.56
CA LYS A 126 -11.87 -23.65 42.66
C LYS A 126 -10.83 -22.60 42.30
N LYS A 127 -10.22 -22.71 41.11
CA LYS A 127 -9.24 -21.74 40.60
C LYS A 127 -9.83 -20.33 40.47
N ILE A 128 -11.06 -20.22 39.98
CA ILE A 128 -11.76 -18.94 39.85
C ILE A 128 -12.03 -18.32 41.22
N VAL A 129 -12.56 -19.09 42.17
CA VAL A 129 -12.86 -18.61 43.52
C VAL A 129 -11.59 -18.14 44.23
N GLU A 130 -10.49 -18.89 44.09
CA GLU A 130 -9.19 -18.50 44.63
C GLU A 130 -8.68 -17.19 44.02
N LEU A 131 -8.83 -17.03 42.70
CA LEU A 131 -8.42 -15.82 41.98
C LEU A 131 -9.25 -14.59 42.41
N TYR A 132 -10.58 -14.72 42.54
CA TYR A 132 -11.43 -13.64 43.05
C TYR A 132 -11.14 -13.30 44.52
N SER A 133 -10.88 -14.32 45.35
CA SER A 133 -10.50 -14.10 46.75
C SER A 133 -9.19 -13.32 46.86
N ARG A 134 -8.18 -13.68 46.03
CA ARG A 134 -6.92 -12.95 45.94
C ARG A 134 -7.09 -11.51 45.44
N LEU A 135 -7.94 -11.29 44.43
CA LEU A 135 -8.26 -9.95 43.92
C LEU A 135 -8.94 -9.09 44.99
N SER A 136 -9.83 -9.68 45.79
CA SER A 136 -10.60 -8.92 46.80
C SER A 136 -9.77 -8.32 47.93
N ILE A 137 -8.56 -8.85 48.17
CA ILE A 137 -7.65 -8.40 49.24
C ILE A 137 -6.40 -7.68 48.70
N GLN A 138 -6.28 -7.54 47.38
CA GLN A 138 -5.13 -6.88 46.75
C GLN A 138 -5.27 -5.36 46.84
N PRO A 139 -4.22 -4.63 47.26
CA PRO A 139 -4.23 -3.17 47.23
C PRO A 139 -4.22 -2.67 45.78
N GLU A 140 -4.81 -1.50 45.55
CA GLU A 140 -4.79 -0.85 44.24
C GLU A 140 -3.35 -0.45 43.86
N GLU A 141 -2.86 -1.00 42.74
CA GLU A 141 -1.59 -0.60 42.13
C GLU A 141 -1.83 0.19 40.84
N LYS A 142 -0.88 1.06 40.49
CA LYS A 142 -0.93 1.78 39.21
C LYS A 142 -0.79 0.78 38.06
N LEU A 143 -1.69 0.89 37.08
CA LEU A 143 -1.61 0.14 35.83
C LEU A 143 -0.25 0.36 35.16
N THR A 144 0.43 -0.74 34.88
CA THR A 144 1.64 -0.77 34.05
C THR A 144 1.34 -1.57 32.78
N TYR A 145 2.06 -1.26 31.72
CA TYR A 145 1.94 -1.97 30.46
C TYR A 145 3.24 -2.71 30.19
N LEU A 146 3.11 -3.96 29.73
CA LEU A 146 4.24 -4.70 29.21
C LEU A 146 4.65 -4.09 27.86
N SER A 147 5.96 -3.98 27.63
CA SER A 147 6.49 -3.54 26.35
C SER A 147 6.06 -4.53 25.26
N SER A 148 5.38 -4.03 24.23
CA SER A 148 5.01 -4.81 23.04
C SER A 148 6.23 -5.45 22.38
N GLU A 149 7.37 -4.76 22.40
CA GLU A 149 8.65 -5.26 21.92
C GLU A 149 9.14 -6.47 22.73
N LYS A 150 9.04 -6.42 24.07
CA LYS A 150 9.42 -7.53 24.94
C LYS A 150 8.53 -8.76 24.75
N ILE A 151 7.21 -8.55 24.62
CA ILE A 151 6.25 -9.62 24.34
C ILE A 151 6.61 -10.27 23.00
N LEU A 152 6.76 -9.46 21.95
CA LEU A 152 7.06 -9.97 20.63
C LEU A 152 8.41 -10.72 20.58
N THR A 153 9.45 -10.19 21.22
CA THR A 153 10.76 -10.85 21.29
C THR A 153 10.67 -12.22 21.98
N ALA A 154 9.82 -12.37 23.00
CA ALA A 154 9.59 -13.64 23.67
C ALA A 154 8.86 -14.68 22.79
N HIS A 155 8.34 -14.30 21.63
CA HIS A 155 7.71 -15.20 20.67
C HIS A 155 8.52 -15.40 19.38
N LEU A 156 9.58 -14.63 19.15
CA LEU A 156 10.48 -14.76 17.98
C LEU A 156 11.65 -15.71 18.27
N HIS A 157 11.35 -16.90 18.78
CA HIS A 157 12.33 -17.97 18.97
C HIS A 157 12.31 -18.96 17.81
N ALA A 158 13.49 -19.33 17.30
CA ALA A 158 13.62 -20.22 16.15
C ALA A 158 13.04 -21.62 16.44
N GLU A 159 13.00 -22.01 17.70
CA GLU A 159 12.47 -23.29 18.20
C GLU A 159 10.93 -23.32 18.18
N LEU A 160 10.29 -22.15 18.13
CA LEU A 160 8.82 -22.00 18.12
C LEU A 160 8.28 -21.73 16.71
N PHE A 161 9.15 -21.68 15.70
CA PHE A 161 8.72 -21.41 14.33
C PHE A 161 7.83 -22.54 13.81
N HIS A 162 6.66 -22.16 13.30
CA HIS A 162 5.73 -23.10 12.70
C HIS A 162 5.12 -22.49 11.44
N PHE A 163 5.24 -23.13 10.27
CA PHE A 163 4.72 -22.59 9.00
C PHE A 163 3.22 -22.29 9.08
N GLN A 164 2.43 -23.19 9.66
CA GLN A 164 0.97 -22.99 9.79
C GLN A 164 0.56 -21.88 10.77
N LEU A 165 1.47 -21.45 11.66
CA LEU A 165 1.26 -20.36 12.62
C LEU A 165 2.04 -19.10 12.22
N SER A 166 2.86 -19.18 11.17
CA SER A 166 3.46 -18.01 10.55
C SER A 166 2.35 -17.11 10.04
N ALA A 167 2.64 -15.81 9.89
CA ALA A 167 1.66 -14.86 9.42
C ALA A 167 1.11 -15.33 8.06
N GLN A 168 -0.05 -15.99 8.08
CA GLN A 168 -0.82 -16.31 6.89
C GLN A 168 -1.08 -14.98 6.22
N ALA A 169 -0.57 -14.83 4.99
CA ALA A 169 -0.73 -13.67 4.13
C ALA A 169 -0.97 -12.37 4.91
N SER A 170 0.11 -11.65 5.21
CA SER A 170 0.09 -10.27 5.69
C SER A 170 -1.29 -9.58 5.58
N ASN A 171 -1.92 -9.28 6.72
CA ASN A 171 -2.99 -8.28 6.79
C ASN A 171 -2.45 -6.85 6.56
N LEU A 172 -1.13 -6.69 6.39
CA LEU A 172 -0.58 -5.51 5.74
C LEU A 172 -0.85 -5.65 4.23
N PRO A 173 -1.23 -4.57 3.53
CA PRO A 173 -1.48 -4.61 2.09
C PRO A 173 -0.33 -5.34 1.37
N PRO A 174 -0.65 -6.12 0.32
CA PRO A 174 0.36 -6.90 -0.41
C PRO A 174 1.53 -6.02 -0.80
N VAL A 175 2.72 -6.60 -1.00
CA VAL A 175 3.78 -5.93 -1.79
C VAL A 175 3.10 -5.55 -3.11
N ARG A 176 2.81 -4.26 -3.25
CA ARG A 176 1.82 -3.79 -4.22
C ARG A 176 2.46 -3.89 -5.59
N ASN A 177 2.05 -4.87 -6.38
CA ASN A 177 2.32 -4.84 -7.82
C ASN A 177 1.41 -3.79 -8.46
N TYR A 178 1.65 -2.52 -8.15
CA TYR A 178 1.06 -1.42 -8.90
C TYR A 178 1.60 -1.50 -10.32
N ARG A 179 0.68 -1.60 -11.28
CA ARG A 179 1.03 -1.55 -12.69
C ARG A 179 0.93 -0.13 -13.23
N ALA A 180 0.23 0.75 -12.52
CA ALA A 180 0.19 2.18 -12.80
C ALA A 180 0.26 3.04 -11.54
N ALA A 181 0.92 4.19 -11.67
CA ALA A 181 0.92 5.27 -10.68
C ALA A 181 0.49 6.58 -11.36
N ILE A 182 -0.56 7.18 -10.83
CA ILE A 182 -1.21 8.38 -11.33
C ILE A 182 -1.00 9.49 -10.32
N PHE A 183 -0.55 10.64 -10.81
CA PHE A 183 -0.18 11.75 -9.95
C PHE A 183 -1.08 12.96 -10.18
N ASP A 184 -1.50 13.58 -9.09
CA ASP A 184 -1.74 15.02 -9.10
C ASP A 184 -0.41 15.78 -9.21
N ILE A 185 -0.48 17.06 -9.59
CA ILE A 185 0.70 17.91 -9.79
C ILE A 185 0.84 18.93 -8.66
N TYR A 186 -0.09 19.86 -8.50
CA TYR A 186 0.09 21.03 -7.65
C TYR A 186 -0.16 20.73 -6.16
N GLY A 187 0.92 20.74 -5.38
CA GLY A 187 0.94 20.26 -4.02
C GLY A 187 1.41 18.81 -3.90
N THR A 188 1.70 18.12 -5.02
CA THR A 188 2.17 16.72 -5.03
C THR A 188 3.55 16.60 -5.68
N LEU A 189 3.66 16.93 -6.97
CA LEU A 189 4.92 16.94 -7.72
C LEU A 189 5.53 18.35 -7.84
N LEU A 190 4.70 19.39 -7.78
CA LEU A 190 5.11 20.78 -7.78
C LEU A 190 4.68 21.45 -6.48
N ILE A 191 5.57 22.28 -5.92
CA ILE A 191 5.25 23.27 -4.91
C ILE A 191 4.79 24.52 -5.67
N ALA A 192 3.55 24.95 -5.42
CA ALA A 192 2.99 26.16 -6.00
C ALA A 192 2.09 26.88 -4.99
N PRO A 193 2.02 28.23 -5.05
CA PRO A 193 1.16 29.00 -4.18
C PRO A 193 -0.30 28.56 -4.28
N ALA A 194 -0.97 28.37 -3.14
CA ALA A 194 -2.39 28.07 -3.11
C ALA A 194 -3.20 29.31 -3.51
N GLY A 195 -4.21 29.16 -4.37
CA GLY A 195 -5.22 30.20 -4.53
C GLY A 195 -5.87 30.36 -5.90
N GLY A 196 -5.34 29.74 -6.95
CA GLY A 196 -5.86 29.92 -8.32
C GLY A 196 -5.80 31.38 -8.78
N VAL A 197 -6.48 31.69 -9.89
CA VAL A 197 -6.50 33.05 -10.47
C VAL A 197 -7.31 34.00 -9.59
N LYS A 198 -6.60 34.87 -8.84
CA LYS A 198 -7.18 35.93 -8.01
C LYS A 198 -6.55 37.28 -8.36
N PRO A 199 -7.26 38.41 -8.25
CA PRO A 199 -6.68 39.71 -8.55
C PRO A 199 -5.42 39.96 -7.72
N ASP A 200 -4.35 40.39 -8.37
CA ASP A 200 -3.06 40.65 -7.76
C ASP A 200 -2.45 41.91 -8.39
N THR A 201 -2.74 43.06 -7.78
CA THR A 201 -2.27 44.36 -8.25
C THR A 201 -0.75 44.51 -8.17
N ALA A 202 -0.06 43.70 -7.37
CA ALA A 202 1.38 43.78 -7.21
C ALA A 202 2.11 43.15 -8.42
N VAL A 203 1.52 42.12 -9.04
CA VAL A 203 2.09 41.48 -10.24
C VAL A 203 1.68 42.17 -11.54
N ASP A 204 0.56 42.92 -11.55
CA ASP A 204 0.02 43.58 -12.75
C ASP A 204 1.07 44.34 -13.60
N PRO A 205 1.99 45.16 -13.04
CA PRO A 205 3.01 45.82 -13.85
C PRO A 205 3.92 44.84 -14.62
N LYS A 206 4.24 43.68 -14.02
CA LYS A 206 5.04 42.63 -14.66
C LYS A 206 4.23 41.94 -15.75
N LEU A 207 2.96 41.63 -15.49
CA LEU A 207 2.07 41.01 -16.48
C LEU A 207 1.90 41.93 -17.70
N ARG A 208 1.74 43.25 -17.49
CA ARG A 208 1.67 44.23 -18.59
C ARG A 208 2.93 44.19 -19.45
N ALA A 209 4.12 44.21 -18.83
CA ALA A 209 5.39 44.15 -19.56
C ALA A 209 5.53 42.86 -20.40
N VAL A 210 5.05 41.72 -19.90
CA VAL A 210 5.04 40.46 -20.66
C VAL A 210 4.09 40.55 -21.85
N ILE A 211 2.85 41.00 -21.64
CA ILE A 211 1.86 41.15 -22.71
C ILE A 211 2.38 42.09 -23.81
N GLU A 212 3.00 43.21 -23.44
CA GLU A 212 3.64 44.16 -24.35
C GLU A 212 4.83 43.53 -25.10
N LYS A 213 5.66 42.73 -24.43
CA LYS A 213 6.78 41.98 -25.03
C LYS A 213 6.30 41.05 -26.15
N PHE A 214 5.12 40.45 -26.02
CA PHE A 214 4.49 39.62 -27.05
C PHE A 214 3.73 40.43 -28.12
N GLY A 215 3.77 41.78 -28.06
CA GLY A 215 3.19 42.67 -29.07
C GLY A 215 1.70 42.94 -28.88
N TYR A 216 1.14 42.62 -27.71
CA TYR A 216 -0.27 42.83 -27.40
C TYR A 216 -0.47 44.06 -26.50
N THR A 217 -1.67 44.65 -26.55
CA THR A 217 -2.03 45.76 -25.66
C THR A 217 -2.60 45.21 -24.35
N PRO A 218 -1.96 45.44 -23.19
CA PRO A 218 -2.47 44.94 -21.94
C PRO A 218 -3.66 45.76 -21.41
N PRO A 219 -4.59 45.15 -20.67
CA PRO A 219 -5.56 45.89 -19.86
C PRO A 219 -4.85 46.60 -18.69
N GLU A 220 -5.53 47.57 -18.05
CA GLU A 220 -4.99 48.30 -16.89
C GLU A 220 -4.59 47.36 -15.74
N SER A 221 -5.44 46.38 -15.44
CA SER A 221 -5.18 45.31 -14.48
C SER A 221 -5.38 43.94 -15.16
N PRO A 222 -4.28 43.32 -15.67
CA PRO A 222 -4.34 42.00 -16.27
C PRO A 222 -4.87 40.93 -15.31
N SER A 223 -4.45 40.96 -14.05
CA SER A 223 -4.87 39.96 -13.06
C SER A 223 -6.37 40.02 -12.75
N ALA A 224 -6.93 41.23 -12.57
CA ALA A 224 -8.36 41.42 -12.34
C ALA A 224 -9.18 41.06 -13.58
N SER A 225 -8.69 41.42 -14.77
CA SER A 225 -9.37 41.11 -16.03
C SER A 225 -9.50 39.60 -16.25
N LEU A 226 -8.43 38.85 -15.99
CA LEU A 226 -8.45 37.39 -16.07
C LEU A 226 -9.37 36.79 -15.00
N HIS A 227 -9.31 37.26 -13.75
CA HIS A 227 -10.18 36.79 -12.68
C HIS A 227 -11.68 36.98 -13.01
N ILE A 228 -12.05 38.11 -13.60
CA ILE A 228 -13.40 38.37 -14.08
C ILE A 228 -13.78 37.38 -15.18
N ALA A 229 -12.87 37.11 -16.13
CA ALA A 229 -13.11 36.15 -17.20
C ALA A 229 -13.34 34.72 -16.67
N VAL A 230 -12.54 34.27 -15.69
CA VAL A 230 -12.70 32.97 -15.01
C VAL A 230 -14.05 32.91 -14.29
N THR A 231 -14.37 33.92 -13.49
CA THR A 231 -15.64 33.97 -12.73
C THR A 231 -16.85 33.94 -13.66
N ARG A 232 -16.79 34.70 -14.77
CA ARG A 232 -17.83 34.70 -15.79
C ARG A 232 -17.97 33.32 -16.45
N HIS A 233 -16.87 32.66 -16.80
CA HIS A 233 -16.89 31.31 -17.35
C HIS A 233 -17.58 30.33 -16.40
N HIS A 234 -17.17 30.31 -15.12
CA HIS A 234 -17.75 29.42 -14.12
C HIS A 234 -19.25 29.66 -13.91
N THR A 235 -19.68 30.92 -13.93
CA THR A 235 -21.09 31.29 -13.79
C THR A 235 -21.93 30.82 -14.99
N LEU A 236 -21.38 30.89 -16.21
CA LEU A 236 -22.09 30.56 -17.44
C LEU A 236 -22.08 29.07 -17.77
N ALA A 237 -21.11 28.31 -17.24
CA ALA A 237 -20.93 26.90 -17.56
C ALA A 237 -22.15 26.04 -17.19
N GLY A 238 -22.81 26.33 -16.06
CA GLY A 238 -24.03 25.64 -15.64
C GLY A 238 -23.86 24.22 -15.10
N PHE A 239 -22.63 23.81 -14.76
CA PHE A 239 -22.30 22.52 -14.15
C PHE A 239 -21.28 22.71 -12.99
N PRO A 240 -21.12 21.74 -12.07
CA PRO A 240 -20.56 22.02 -10.74
C PRO A 240 -19.04 22.25 -10.68
N TYR A 241 -18.28 21.79 -11.68
CA TYR A 241 -16.80 21.88 -11.67
C TYR A 241 -16.25 22.29 -13.04
N PRO A 242 -16.58 23.50 -13.53
CA PRO A 242 -16.04 24.00 -14.79
C PRO A 242 -14.55 24.26 -14.68
N GLU A 243 -13.82 23.92 -15.74
CA GLU A 243 -12.42 24.25 -15.90
C GLU A 243 -12.25 25.21 -17.08
N VAL A 244 -11.22 26.05 -17.01
CA VAL A 244 -10.88 27.01 -18.04
C VAL A 244 -9.61 26.62 -18.80
N ASP A 245 -9.55 26.99 -20.07
CA ASP A 245 -8.28 27.08 -20.81
C ASP A 245 -7.81 28.53 -20.75
N LEU A 246 -6.70 28.79 -20.05
CA LEU A 246 -6.17 30.14 -19.90
C LEU A 246 -5.85 30.81 -21.24
N ARG A 247 -5.52 30.05 -22.29
CA ARG A 247 -5.26 30.61 -23.63
C ARG A 247 -6.53 31.21 -24.21
N LEU A 248 -7.67 30.54 -24.03
CA LEU A 248 -8.96 31.04 -24.49
C LEU A 248 -9.40 32.28 -23.70
N LEU A 249 -9.17 32.28 -22.38
CA LEU A 249 -9.50 33.43 -21.55
C LEU A 249 -8.62 34.65 -21.88
N TRP A 250 -7.31 34.46 -22.01
CA TRP A 250 -6.40 35.54 -22.42
C TRP A 250 -6.71 36.06 -23.82
N ASN A 251 -7.10 35.19 -24.76
CA ASN A 251 -7.57 35.62 -26.07
C ASN A 251 -8.79 36.55 -25.99
N GLY A 252 -9.72 36.25 -25.09
CA GLY A 252 -10.89 37.09 -24.82
C GLY A 252 -10.53 38.41 -24.11
N VAL A 253 -9.65 38.36 -23.12
CA VAL A 253 -9.16 39.55 -22.38
C VAL A 253 -8.42 40.51 -23.32
N LEU A 254 -7.59 39.98 -24.22
CA LEU A 254 -6.78 40.75 -25.17
C LEU A 254 -7.51 41.05 -26.50
N GLN A 255 -8.70 40.48 -26.71
CA GLN A 255 -9.56 40.70 -27.89
C GLN A 255 -8.89 40.33 -29.23
N LEU A 256 -8.12 39.24 -29.26
CA LEU A 256 -7.23 38.92 -30.40
C LEU A 256 -7.90 38.16 -31.57
N GLY A 257 -9.17 37.80 -31.48
CA GLY A 257 -9.87 37.08 -32.56
C GLY A 257 -9.48 35.60 -32.66
N ILE A 258 -9.61 34.98 -33.83
CA ILE A 258 -9.34 33.54 -34.05
C ILE A 258 -7.93 33.38 -34.66
N GLY A 259 -7.20 32.35 -34.23
CA GLY A 259 -5.94 31.93 -34.86
C GLY A 259 -4.66 32.42 -34.18
N HIS A 260 -4.77 33.11 -33.04
CA HIS A 260 -3.61 33.48 -32.22
C HIS A 260 -3.20 32.31 -31.32
N ASP A 261 -1.93 31.91 -31.40
CA ASP A 261 -1.32 31.00 -30.42
C ASP A 261 -0.78 31.81 -29.24
N LEU A 262 -1.40 31.63 -28.08
CA LEU A 262 -1.03 32.30 -26.84
C LEU A 262 -0.24 31.39 -25.89
N SER A 263 0.20 30.21 -26.33
CA SER A 263 0.83 29.22 -25.45
C SER A 263 2.07 29.79 -24.75
N SER A 264 3.00 30.42 -25.48
CA SER A 264 4.20 31.03 -24.89
C SER A 264 3.90 32.25 -24.01
N LEU A 265 2.86 33.02 -24.34
CA LEU A 265 2.42 34.15 -23.52
C LEU A 265 1.90 33.65 -22.17
N VAL A 266 1.01 32.64 -22.19
CA VAL A 266 0.42 32.06 -20.97
C VAL A 266 1.51 31.41 -20.12
N GLU A 267 2.46 30.70 -20.73
CA GLU A 267 3.58 30.11 -20.01
C GLU A 267 4.43 31.16 -19.27
N GLU A 268 4.77 32.29 -19.91
CA GLU A 268 5.54 33.36 -19.26
C GLU A 268 4.74 34.09 -18.18
N ILE A 269 3.45 34.32 -18.41
CA ILE A 269 2.54 34.89 -17.41
C ILE A 269 2.47 33.99 -16.17
N GLU A 270 2.21 32.69 -16.36
CA GLU A 270 2.09 31.74 -15.26
C GLU A 270 3.41 31.57 -14.51
N ALA A 271 4.56 31.57 -15.19
CA ALA A 271 5.86 31.51 -14.52
C ALA A 271 6.12 32.72 -13.61
N ILE A 272 5.60 33.89 -13.95
CA ILE A 272 5.74 35.13 -13.15
C ILE A 272 4.70 35.20 -12.03
N TRP A 273 3.47 34.78 -12.31
CA TRP A 273 2.33 34.94 -11.40
C TRP A 273 2.18 33.77 -10.44
N HIS A 274 2.35 32.55 -10.94
CA HIS A 274 2.18 31.30 -10.21
C HIS A 274 3.45 30.44 -10.33
N PRO A 275 4.60 30.91 -9.82
CA PRO A 275 5.85 30.18 -9.93
C PRO A 275 5.72 28.81 -9.25
N ALA A 276 6.14 27.77 -9.96
CA ALA A 276 6.14 26.40 -9.47
C ALA A 276 7.57 25.86 -9.35
N GLN A 277 7.83 25.09 -8.31
CA GLN A 277 9.11 24.41 -8.11
C GLN A 277 8.89 22.91 -7.96
N LEU A 278 9.82 22.11 -8.46
CA LEU A 278 9.72 20.66 -8.33
C LEU A 278 9.83 20.25 -6.86
N MET A 279 8.93 19.37 -6.42
CA MET A 279 8.91 18.85 -5.06
C MET A 279 10.21 18.08 -4.79
N PRO A 280 10.91 18.32 -3.65
CA PRO A 280 12.13 17.62 -3.30
C PRO A 280 11.96 16.10 -3.34
N GLY A 281 12.85 15.41 -4.07
CA GLY A 281 12.84 13.95 -4.23
C GLY A 281 11.88 13.42 -5.30
N ALA A 282 11.02 14.26 -5.91
CA ALA A 282 10.09 13.81 -6.94
C ALA A 282 10.82 13.24 -8.17
N THR A 283 11.93 13.85 -8.60
CA THR A 283 12.72 13.36 -9.74
C THR A 283 13.17 11.92 -9.55
N ASP A 284 13.79 11.64 -8.40
CA ASP A 284 14.36 10.33 -8.12
C ASP A 284 13.28 9.27 -7.95
N PHE A 285 12.17 9.64 -7.32
CA PHE A 285 11.01 8.78 -7.12
C PHE A 285 10.30 8.44 -8.43
N ILE A 286 9.96 9.44 -9.25
CA ILE A 286 9.34 9.20 -10.57
C ILE A 286 10.28 8.37 -11.45
N GLY A 287 11.58 8.66 -11.41
CA GLY A 287 12.59 7.87 -12.10
C GLY A 287 12.68 6.42 -11.61
N SER A 288 12.50 6.16 -10.30
CA SER A 288 12.54 4.80 -9.76
C SER A 288 11.33 3.98 -10.20
N LEU A 289 10.13 4.56 -10.19
CA LEU A 289 8.91 3.90 -10.65
C LEU A 289 8.96 3.57 -12.15
N SER A 290 9.47 4.51 -12.96
CA SER A 290 9.68 4.29 -14.39
C SER A 290 10.64 3.12 -14.64
N ARG A 291 11.77 3.05 -13.92
CA ARG A 291 12.73 1.93 -14.01
C ARG A 291 12.14 0.59 -13.52
N ALA A 292 11.18 0.64 -12.61
CA ALA A 292 10.44 -0.54 -12.15
C ALA A 292 9.38 -1.03 -13.17
N GLY A 293 9.19 -0.33 -14.29
CA GLY A 293 8.22 -0.68 -15.33
C GLY A 293 6.78 -0.30 -14.99
N ILE A 294 6.57 0.59 -14.02
CA ILE A 294 5.25 1.09 -13.65
C ILE A 294 4.80 2.12 -14.68
N SER A 295 3.57 1.99 -15.19
CA SER A 295 2.98 2.99 -16.07
C SER A 295 2.69 4.28 -15.32
N LEU A 296 3.29 5.38 -15.74
CA LEU A 296 3.10 6.68 -15.09
C LEU A 296 2.06 7.52 -15.83
N GLY A 297 1.14 8.12 -15.09
CA GLY A 297 0.12 9.03 -15.62
C GLY A 297 -0.12 10.24 -14.71
N ILE A 298 -0.91 11.18 -15.21
CA ILE A 298 -1.23 12.43 -14.55
C ILE A 298 -2.75 12.61 -14.58
N LEU A 299 -3.32 13.06 -13.47
CA LEU A 299 -4.68 13.60 -13.46
C LEU A 299 -4.69 14.82 -12.54
N SER A 300 -4.70 16.01 -13.12
CA SER A 300 -4.56 17.25 -12.36
C SER A 300 -5.44 18.38 -12.89
N ASN A 301 -5.87 19.24 -11.96
CA ASN A 301 -6.46 20.52 -12.31
C ASN A 301 -5.32 21.44 -12.75
N ALA A 302 -5.11 21.52 -14.06
CA ALA A 302 -3.86 22.00 -14.64
C ALA A 302 -4.09 22.68 -15.99
N GLN A 303 -3.06 23.38 -16.47
CA GLN A 303 -3.08 24.20 -17.68
C GLN A 303 -2.08 23.66 -18.72
N SER A 304 -2.06 24.24 -19.92
CA SER A 304 -1.24 23.74 -21.03
C SER A 304 0.27 23.80 -20.77
N ASN A 305 0.72 24.69 -19.89
CA ASN A 305 2.12 24.86 -19.50
C ASN A 305 2.56 23.97 -18.32
N THR A 306 1.64 23.22 -17.70
CA THR A 306 1.98 22.51 -16.47
C THR A 306 3.04 21.42 -16.69
N LEU A 307 3.04 20.73 -17.83
CA LEU A 307 4.03 19.69 -18.11
C LEU A 307 5.45 20.25 -18.27
N SER A 308 5.63 21.46 -18.83
CA SER A 308 6.97 22.06 -18.94
C SER A 308 7.56 22.38 -17.57
N SER A 309 6.72 22.69 -16.58
CA SER A 309 7.14 22.93 -15.19
C SER A 309 7.69 21.70 -14.49
N LEU A 310 7.38 20.49 -14.97
CA LEU A 310 7.94 19.24 -14.45
C LEU A 310 9.36 18.96 -14.98
N GLY A 311 9.86 19.72 -15.95
CA GLY A 311 11.17 19.49 -16.55
C GLY A 311 11.31 18.08 -17.15
N GLY A 312 12.48 17.47 -17.01
CA GLY A 312 12.82 16.19 -17.67
C GLY A 312 11.98 14.98 -17.25
N ILE A 313 11.29 15.02 -16.09
CA ILE A 313 10.42 13.90 -15.69
C ILE A 313 9.08 13.89 -16.43
N SER A 314 8.70 14.99 -17.10
CA SER A 314 7.48 15.05 -17.92
C SER A 314 7.46 13.96 -19.00
N GLU A 315 8.62 13.62 -19.55
CA GLU A 315 8.80 12.61 -20.60
C GLU A 315 8.54 11.17 -20.10
N LEU A 316 8.55 10.95 -18.78
CA LEU A 316 8.31 9.64 -18.19
C LEU A 316 6.81 9.32 -18.06
N PHE A 317 5.94 10.33 -18.18
CA PHE A 317 4.49 10.15 -18.11
C PHE A 317 3.92 9.76 -19.48
N SER A 318 3.06 8.75 -19.46
CA SER A 318 2.34 8.27 -20.64
C SER A 318 1.32 9.34 -21.08
N PRO A 319 1.38 9.86 -22.33
CA PRO A 319 0.45 10.90 -22.81
C PRO A 319 -1.01 10.48 -22.74
N GLU A 320 -1.31 9.21 -23.00
CA GLU A 320 -2.68 8.68 -22.88
C GLU A 320 -3.14 8.58 -21.44
N LEU A 321 -2.25 8.36 -20.47
CA LEU A 321 -2.61 8.35 -19.05
C LEU A 321 -2.51 9.74 -18.41
N SER A 322 -2.25 10.79 -19.21
CA SER A 322 -2.13 12.17 -18.75
C SER A 322 -3.38 12.96 -19.11
N ILE A 323 -4.12 13.37 -18.09
CA ILE A 323 -5.38 14.10 -18.16
C ILE A 323 -5.18 15.43 -17.45
N LEU A 324 -5.18 16.52 -18.22
CA LEU A 324 -5.14 17.87 -17.70
C LEU A 324 -6.54 18.47 -17.87
N SER A 325 -7.14 18.94 -16.78
CA SER A 325 -8.53 19.38 -16.73
C SER A 325 -8.91 20.39 -17.84
N TYR A 326 -8.01 21.32 -18.20
CA TYR A 326 -8.27 22.33 -19.24
C TYR A 326 -8.67 21.72 -20.59
N GLN A 327 -8.20 20.51 -20.89
CA GLN A 327 -8.49 19.81 -22.14
C GLN A 327 -9.94 19.32 -22.21
N TYR A 328 -10.61 19.17 -21.07
CA TYR A 328 -11.96 18.63 -20.94
C TYR A 328 -12.97 19.70 -20.50
N GLY A 329 -12.50 20.87 -20.06
CA GLY A 329 -13.35 21.94 -19.52
C GLY A 329 -14.02 21.56 -18.19
N ILE A 330 -13.55 20.50 -17.54
CA ILE A 330 -14.09 19.96 -16.28
C ILE A 330 -12.91 19.74 -15.33
N ALA A 331 -13.09 20.13 -14.07
CA ALA A 331 -12.10 19.99 -13.00
C ALA A 331 -12.46 18.87 -12.02
N LYS A 332 -11.45 18.31 -11.34
CA LYS A 332 -11.64 17.57 -10.08
C LYS A 332 -12.38 18.46 -9.08
N PRO A 333 -13.27 17.91 -8.21
CA PRO A 333 -13.51 16.48 -7.94
C PRO A 333 -14.54 15.80 -8.86
N SER A 334 -14.83 16.34 -10.06
CA SER A 334 -15.77 15.66 -10.96
C SER A 334 -15.36 14.20 -11.20
N PRO A 335 -16.27 13.22 -11.06
CA PRO A 335 -15.96 11.81 -11.29
C PRO A 335 -15.63 11.50 -12.75
N GLU A 336 -16.01 12.38 -13.68
CA GLU A 336 -15.87 12.18 -15.13
C GLU A 336 -14.41 11.96 -15.55
N LEU A 337 -13.48 12.78 -15.04
CA LEU A 337 -12.06 12.64 -15.36
C LEU A 337 -11.48 11.31 -14.85
N PHE A 338 -11.89 10.88 -13.65
CA PHE A 338 -11.45 9.61 -13.07
C PHE A 338 -12.00 8.40 -13.85
N GLN A 339 -13.23 8.49 -14.38
CA GLN A 339 -13.79 7.45 -15.25
C GLN A 339 -13.08 7.39 -16.60
N ILE A 340 -12.75 8.54 -17.19
CA ILE A 340 -11.94 8.59 -18.42
C ILE A 340 -10.60 7.89 -18.19
N LEU A 341 -9.91 8.23 -17.09
CA LEU A 341 -8.64 7.60 -16.75
C LEU A 341 -8.77 6.09 -16.53
N LYS A 342 -9.80 5.66 -15.80
CA LYS A 342 -10.09 4.24 -15.56
C LYS A 342 -10.27 3.48 -16.87
N ASN A 343 -10.97 4.05 -17.84
CA ASN A 343 -11.16 3.42 -19.15
C ASN A 343 -9.83 3.30 -19.91
N ARG A 344 -8.99 4.34 -19.91
CA ARG A 344 -7.66 4.32 -20.54
C ARG A 344 -6.71 3.32 -19.89
N LEU A 345 -6.79 3.14 -18.57
CA LEU A 345 -6.05 2.10 -17.86
C LEU A 345 -6.54 0.71 -18.24
N ALA A 346 -7.85 0.52 -18.38
CA ALA A 346 -8.44 -0.75 -18.81
C ALA A 346 -8.02 -1.14 -20.24
N GLU A 347 -7.82 -0.18 -21.15
CA GLU A 347 -7.25 -0.42 -22.49
C GLU A 347 -5.81 -0.99 -22.43
N ARG A 348 -5.07 -0.68 -21.37
CA ARG A 348 -3.74 -1.28 -21.06
C ARG A 348 -3.83 -2.58 -20.24
N GLY A 349 -5.04 -3.07 -20.00
CA GLY A 349 -5.30 -4.23 -19.16
C GLY A 349 -4.91 -4.02 -17.69
N ILE A 350 -4.92 -2.77 -17.21
CA ILE A 350 -4.61 -2.41 -15.82
C ILE A 350 -5.92 -2.20 -15.07
N GLN A 351 -6.12 -2.95 -13.98
CA GLN A 351 -7.33 -2.84 -13.16
C GLN A 351 -7.25 -1.64 -12.19
N PRO A 352 -8.40 -1.09 -11.75
CA PRO A 352 -8.41 -0.03 -10.75
C PRO A 352 -7.62 -0.37 -9.48
N ALA A 353 -7.72 -1.62 -8.99
CA ALA A 353 -7.00 -2.08 -7.80
C ALA A 353 -5.47 -2.16 -8.00
N GLU A 354 -4.99 -2.25 -9.25
CA GLU A 354 -3.57 -2.23 -9.62
C GLU A 354 -3.05 -0.81 -9.92
N THR A 355 -3.91 0.19 -9.75
CA THR A 355 -3.61 1.60 -10.00
C THR A 355 -3.51 2.32 -8.66
N LEU A 356 -2.38 3.00 -8.48
CA LEU A 356 -2.18 3.92 -7.38
C LEU A 356 -2.43 5.35 -7.84
N TYR A 357 -3.33 6.07 -7.19
CA TYR A 357 -3.48 7.52 -7.31
C TYR A 357 -2.79 8.23 -6.15
N ILE A 358 -1.94 9.22 -6.44
CA ILE A 358 -1.20 10.00 -5.44
C ILE A 358 -1.55 11.47 -5.60
N GLY A 359 -2.07 12.08 -4.54
CA GLY A 359 -2.43 13.49 -4.52
C GLY A 359 -2.43 14.06 -3.10
N ASN A 360 -2.55 15.37 -2.97
CA ASN A 360 -2.46 16.06 -1.68
C ASN A 360 -3.80 16.57 -1.15
N ASP A 361 -4.87 16.50 -1.96
CA ASP A 361 -6.18 17.01 -1.59
C ASP A 361 -7.18 15.89 -1.27
N PRO A 362 -7.65 15.76 -0.01
CA PRO A 362 -8.66 14.77 0.38
C PRO A 362 -9.92 14.77 -0.51
N LEU A 363 -10.45 15.96 -0.85
CA LEU A 363 -11.71 16.12 -1.57
C LEU A 363 -11.52 16.00 -3.09
N HIS A 364 -10.43 16.54 -3.62
CA HIS A 364 -10.18 16.60 -5.06
C HIS A 364 -9.48 15.36 -5.59
N ASP A 365 -8.63 14.72 -4.80
CA ASP A 365 -7.82 13.58 -5.21
C ASP A 365 -8.31 12.27 -4.61
N ILE A 366 -8.30 12.18 -3.28
CA ILE A 366 -8.39 10.88 -2.59
C ILE A 366 -9.79 10.28 -2.70
N ILE A 367 -10.82 11.04 -2.34
CA ILE A 367 -12.21 10.58 -2.38
C ILE A 367 -12.63 10.16 -3.81
N PRO A 368 -12.48 10.99 -4.85
CA PRO A 368 -12.93 10.62 -6.18
C PRO A 368 -12.09 9.49 -6.81
N ALA A 369 -10.79 9.39 -6.52
CA ALA A 369 -9.97 8.25 -6.93
C ALA A 369 -10.43 6.94 -6.28
N ALA A 370 -10.69 6.96 -4.97
CA ALA A 370 -11.20 5.79 -4.26
C ALA A 370 -12.56 5.34 -4.78
N ASN A 371 -13.46 6.29 -5.11
CA ASN A 371 -14.79 5.99 -5.64
C ASN A 371 -14.78 5.23 -6.97
N VAL A 372 -13.73 5.36 -7.79
CA VAL A 372 -13.59 4.59 -9.04
C VAL A 372 -12.85 3.27 -8.87
N GLY A 373 -12.37 2.98 -7.65
CA GLY A 373 -11.71 1.74 -7.25
C GLY A 373 -10.18 1.79 -7.26
N PHE A 374 -9.57 2.98 -7.38
CA PHE A 374 -8.12 3.12 -7.28
C PHE A 374 -7.65 2.95 -5.84
N GLN A 375 -6.42 2.42 -5.68
CA GLN A 375 -5.69 2.58 -4.42
C GLN A 375 -5.22 4.04 -4.34
N THR A 376 -5.18 4.61 -3.14
CA THR A 376 -4.90 6.03 -2.95
C THR A 376 -3.79 6.28 -1.93
N ALA A 377 -2.95 7.27 -2.24
CA ALA A 377 -1.94 7.82 -1.34
C ALA A 377 -2.19 9.30 -1.12
N LEU A 378 -2.29 9.72 0.13
CA LEU A 378 -2.32 11.14 0.47
C LEU A 378 -0.88 11.64 0.67
N PHE A 379 -0.46 12.59 -0.15
CA PHE A 379 0.83 13.26 -0.03
C PHE A 379 0.74 14.45 0.92
N VAL A 380 1.57 14.45 1.96
CA VAL A 380 1.66 15.51 2.98
C VAL A 380 3.10 15.99 3.19
N GLY A 381 3.97 15.76 2.20
CA GLY A 381 5.41 15.95 2.36
C GLY A 381 5.93 17.38 2.28
N HIS A 382 5.04 18.37 2.18
CA HIS A 382 5.39 19.78 2.26
C HIS A 382 4.27 20.59 2.90
N PRO A 383 4.55 21.64 3.71
CA PRO A 383 3.51 22.46 4.32
C PRO A 383 2.50 23.04 3.32
N GLU A 384 2.96 23.44 2.12
CA GLU A 384 2.10 23.96 1.06
C GLU A 384 1.26 22.89 0.33
N SER A 385 1.58 21.61 0.55
CA SER A 385 0.79 20.47 0.07
C SER A 385 -0.45 20.21 0.92
N ILE A 386 -0.44 20.59 2.20
CA ILE A 386 -1.49 20.18 3.12
C ILE A 386 -2.81 20.88 2.74
N ARG A 387 -3.84 20.07 2.51
CA ARG A 387 -5.22 20.52 2.31
C ARG A 387 -6.10 19.92 3.40
N MET A 388 -7.01 20.73 3.93
CA MET A 388 -7.93 20.29 4.97
C MET A 388 -9.04 19.43 4.35
N GLY A 389 -9.34 18.30 4.99
CA GLY A 389 -10.46 17.45 4.61
C GLY A 389 -10.30 16.04 5.17
N ASP A 390 -11.42 15.41 5.50
CA ASP A 390 -11.43 14.03 5.97
C ASP A 390 -11.38 13.07 4.79
N CYS A 391 -10.44 12.14 4.79
CA CYS A 391 -10.39 11.02 3.85
C CYS A 391 -9.74 9.80 4.50
N THR A 392 -9.92 8.63 3.89
CA THR A 392 -9.29 7.37 4.32
C THR A 392 -8.40 6.84 3.20
N PRO A 393 -7.20 7.41 3.00
CA PRO A 393 -6.29 6.93 1.96
C PRO A 393 -5.74 5.54 2.36
N ASN A 394 -5.28 4.77 1.38
CA ASN A 394 -4.61 3.50 1.69
C ASN A 394 -3.25 3.71 2.38
N PHE A 395 -2.65 4.90 2.24
CA PHE A 395 -1.37 5.28 2.85
C PHE A 395 -1.14 6.79 2.78
N ILE A 396 -0.18 7.26 3.59
CA ILE A 396 0.25 8.65 3.67
C ILE A 396 1.72 8.72 3.28
N ILE A 397 2.07 9.65 2.39
CA ILE A 397 3.45 9.90 1.94
C ILE A 397 3.91 11.23 2.53
N GLU A 398 4.87 11.17 3.44
CA GLU A 398 5.42 12.35 4.14
C GLU A 398 6.67 12.93 3.45
N ASN A 399 7.25 12.22 2.50
CA ASN A 399 8.31 12.70 1.60
C ASN A 399 8.57 11.65 0.51
N TRP A 400 9.12 12.08 -0.62
CA TRP A 400 9.43 11.18 -1.74
C TRP A 400 10.62 10.26 -1.48
N ASN A 401 11.59 10.69 -0.67
CA ASN A 401 12.84 9.96 -0.45
C ASN A 401 12.68 8.67 0.38
N SER A 402 11.70 8.64 1.27
CA SER A 402 11.41 7.47 2.12
C SER A 402 10.28 6.59 1.55
N CYS A 403 9.70 6.97 0.42
CA CYS A 403 8.60 6.24 -0.19
C CYS A 403 9.14 5.05 -0.99
N GLN A 404 8.67 3.84 -0.66
CA GLN A 404 8.90 2.62 -1.44
C GLN A 404 7.55 2.09 -1.89
N LEU A 405 7.35 1.98 -3.20
CA LEU A 405 6.15 1.44 -3.83
C LEU A 405 6.41 0.08 -4.44
#